data_AF-A0A356X7F9-F1
#
_entry.id   AF-A0A356X7F9-F1
#
_cell.length_a   1.000
_cell.length_b   1.000
_cell.length_c   1.000
_cell.angle_alpha   90.00
_cell.angle_beta   90.00
_cell.angle_gamma   90.00
#
_symmetry.space_group_name_H-M   'P 1'
#
loop_
_entity.id
_entity.type
_entity.pdbx_description
1 polymer ?
#
loop_
_entity_poly.entity_id
_entity_poly.type
_entity_poly.pdbx_seq_one_letter_code
_entity_poly.pdbx_strand_id
1 'polypeptide(L)'
;MNYEFSREEILSRLQKEVFANFQDYLRQTVSEETNRMDELLQKTNEAINAGQTDQALKKLIETVSIWFAASEKELDDESEDAPSLSWLQHLDTLTSELEEHIHLPQQEERFRAISTDSPFIKTGKLVKRLGRGSQKIGHAVGSIFKEGSAEAPVWRQNVPLRNLIQFYLLEAYKPMQNWEHQYHKLQAEVLLETDAWTLHSSGLIHHTPAEKTETHSDGEPNNEAQEPLPEAEPDQIPDQEDMEIFFEEAVKELHAIHKKFENALQDQMQTIIERVTSALSTTGTIETSASDFDQQVIVNKKQRVVTETGNHDKKWLEILTALLNRCRLSIDFIELYKQSKERMDGFSTSLDEFFTQNFETPAQTLLQQLESAREIFEDLESEKKTKKQIQELSQQHQQKMTEHIENNLTKPIGELIQDAVLGTKLE
;
A
#
# COMPACT_ATOMS: atom_id res chain seq x y z
N MET A 1 6.96 52.97 -9.51
CA MET A 1 7.94 52.97 -8.40
C MET A 1 9.10 52.11 -8.85
N ASN A 2 10.29 52.68 -9.04
CA ASN A 2 11.50 51.91 -9.37
C ASN A 2 12.16 51.53 -8.05
N TYR A 3 11.84 50.35 -7.51
CA TYR A 3 12.66 49.76 -6.47
C TYR A 3 13.94 49.25 -7.12
N GLU A 4 15.06 49.89 -6.81
CA GLU A 4 16.39 49.41 -7.20
C GLU A 4 16.81 48.34 -6.20
N PHE A 5 16.35 47.11 -6.40
CA PHE A 5 16.85 45.97 -5.63
C PHE A 5 18.21 45.54 -6.16
N SER A 6 19.16 45.29 -5.25
CA SER A 6 20.37 44.56 -5.61
C SER A 6 20.04 43.08 -5.88
N ARG A 7 20.87 42.39 -6.68
CA ARG A 7 20.65 40.95 -6.94
C ARG A 7 20.73 40.14 -5.65
N GLU A 8 21.65 40.54 -4.78
CA GLU A 8 21.89 39.96 -3.48
C GLU A 8 20.66 40.11 -2.58
N GLU A 9 19.99 41.26 -2.60
CA GLU A 9 18.71 41.46 -1.89
C GLU A 9 17.60 40.55 -2.41
N ILE A 10 17.45 40.44 -3.73
CA ILE A 10 16.43 39.55 -4.34
C ILE A 10 16.71 38.09 -3.98
N LEU A 11 17.95 37.65 -4.12
CA LEU A 11 18.33 36.27 -3.76
C LEU A 11 18.12 36.01 -2.27
N SER A 12 18.51 36.94 -1.40
CA SER A 12 18.27 36.81 0.04
C SER A 12 16.77 36.76 0.37
N ARG A 13 15.95 37.53 -0.35
CA ARG A 13 14.49 37.51 -0.18
C ARG A 13 13.90 36.19 -0.64
N LEU A 14 14.24 35.74 -1.84
CA LEU A 14 13.79 34.45 -2.39
C LEU A 14 14.20 33.28 -1.49
N GLN A 15 15.43 33.28 -0.96
CA GLN A 15 15.90 32.24 -0.06
C GLN A 15 15.04 32.12 1.20
N LYS A 16 14.70 33.26 1.82
CA LYS A 16 13.97 33.30 3.10
C LYS A 16 12.46 33.14 2.94
N GLU A 17 11.88 33.80 1.96
CA GLU A 17 10.43 33.95 1.83
C GLU A 17 9.80 32.92 0.87
N VAL A 18 10.59 32.35 -0.05
CA VAL A 18 10.06 31.46 -1.09
C VAL A 18 10.65 30.06 -0.98
N PHE A 19 11.97 29.92 -1.07
CA PHE A 19 12.61 28.61 -1.12
C PHE A 19 12.50 27.85 0.20
N ALA A 20 12.77 28.51 1.33
CA ALA A 20 12.60 27.90 2.65
C ALA A 20 11.13 27.50 2.88
N ASN A 21 10.19 28.42 2.67
CA ASN A 21 8.76 28.16 2.89
C ASN A 21 8.22 27.04 2.00
N PHE A 22 8.59 27.01 0.72
CA PHE A 22 8.17 25.94 -0.19
C PHE A 22 8.76 24.59 0.20
N GLN A 23 10.06 24.55 0.55
CA GLN A 23 10.71 23.33 1.00
C GLN A 23 10.11 22.80 2.30
N ASP A 24 9.84 23.68 3.26
CA ASP A 24 9.24 23.33 4.54
C ASP A 24 7.81 22.82 4.36
N TYR A 25 7.02 23.43 3.47
CA TYR A 25 5.70 22.94 3.11
C TYR A 25 5.75 21.50 2.56
N LEU A 26 6.62 21.25 1.58
CA LEU A 26 6.76 19.90 0.98
C LEU A 26 7.21 18.86 2.02
N ARG A 27 8.15 19.23 2.90
CA ARG A 27 8.58 18.37 4.01
C ARG A 27 7.43 18.07 4.94
N GLN A 28 6.68 19.09 5.35
CA GLN A 28 5.54 18.92 6.24
C GLN A 28 4.49 17.98 5.64
N THR A 29 4.10 18.17 4.38
CA THR A 29 3.14 17.30 3.70
C THR A 29 3.60 15.84 3.70
N VAL A 30 4.87 15.59 3.34
CA VAL A 30 5.41 14.22 3.32
C VAL A 30 5.54 13.64 4.74
N SER A 31 5.92 14.44 5.73
CA SER A 31 6.00 14.00 7.13
C SER A 31 4.63 13.64 7.70
N GLU A 32 3.59 14.42 7.41
CA GLU A 32 2.21 14.13 7.86
C GLU A 32 1.72 12.78 7.33
N GLU A 33 1.88 12.53 6.02
CA GLU A 33 1.50 11.25 5.42
C GLU A 33 2.37 10.08 5.90
N THR A 34 3.69 10.29 6.04
CA THR A 34 4.60 9.27 6.58
C THR A 34 4.23 8.91 8.02
N ASN A 35 4.00 9.89 8.89
CA ASN A 35 3.65 9.66 10.29
C ASN A 35 2.32 8.94 10.44
N ARG A 36 1.34 9.27 9.59
CA ARG A 36 0.04 8.60 9.58
C ARG A 36 0.17 7.11 9.28
N MET A 37 1.01 6.74 8.32
CA MET A 37 1.29 5.33 8.01
C MET A 37 2.15 4.66 9.09
N ASP A 38 3.17 5.35 9.60
CA ASP A 38 4.04 4.84 10.67
C ASP A 38 3.22 4.48 11.91
N GLU A 39 2.33 5.36 12.34
CA GLU A 39 1.42 5.09 13.46
C GLU A 39 0.53 3.86 13.21
N LEU A 40 0.05 3.68 11.97
CA LEU A 40 -0.77 2.52 11.63
C LEU A 40 0.04 1.23 11.70
N LEU A 41 1.21 1.20 11.05
CA LEU A 41 2.09 0.03 11.03
C LEU A 41 2.58 -0.33 12.43
N GLN A 42 2.95 0.65 13.25
CA GLN A 42 3.35 0.42 14.64
C GLN A 42 2.20 -0.15 15.48
N LYS A 43 1.00 0.45 15.43
CA LYS A 43 -0.17 -0.07 16.16
C LYS A 43 -0.55 -1.47 15.71
N THR A 44 -0.40 -1.76 14.42
CA THR A 44 -0.62 -3.12 13.88
C THR A 44 0.43 -4.07 14.44
N ASN A 45 1.72 -3.72 14.37
CA ASN A 45 2.81 -4.55 14.88
C ASN A 45 2.67 -4.85 16.38
N GLU A 46 2.35 -3.83 17.19
CA GLU A 46 2.09 -3.99 18.62
C GLU A 46 0.96 -4.98 18.93
N ALA A 47 -0.12 -4.95 18.12
CA ALA A 47 -1.23 -5.87 18.27
C ALA A 47 -0.88 -7.30 17.80
N ILE A 48 -0.04 -7.43 16.77
CA ILE A 48 0.51 -8.73 16.33
C ILE A 48 1.37 -9.33 17.44
N ASN A 49 2.31 -8.57 17.99
CA ASN A 49 3.17 -8.98 19.12
C ASN A 49 2.36 -9.39 20.38
N ALA A 50 1.16 -8.84 20.54
CA ALA A 50 0.25 -9.19 21.63
C ALA A 50 -0.59 -10.46 21.34
N GLY A 51 -0.38 -11.13 20.20
CA GLY A 51 -1.15 -12.30 19.76
C GLY A 51 -2.54 -11.97 19.21
N GLN A 52 -2.79 -10.72 18.81
CA GLN A 52 -4.08 -10.25 18.28
C GLN A 52 -4.05 -10.08 16.75
N THR A 53 -3.31 -10.94 16.03
CA THR A 53 -3.01 -10.78 14.60
C THR A 53 -4.26 -10.61 13.73
N ASP A 54 -5.26 -11.50 13.84
CA ASP A 54 -6.51 -11.39 13.07
C ASP A 54 -7.21 -10.04 13.25
N GLN A 55 -7.25 -9.52 14.48
CA GLN A 55 -7.87 -8.23 14.80
C GLN A 55 -7.02 -7.06 14.28
N ALA A 56 -5.70 -7.17 14.38
CA ALA A 56 -4.75 -6.17 13.91
C ALA A 56 -4.88 -5.97 12.39
N LEU A 57 -4.90 -7.06 11.63
CA LEU A 57 -5.01 -7.03 10.17
C LEU A 57 -6.37 -6.52 9.69
N LYS A 58 -7.47 -6.94 10.34
CA LYS A 58 -8.81 -6.39 10.06
C LYS A 58 -8.84 -4.87 10.26
N LYS A 59 -8.29 -4.38 11.37
CA LYS A 59 -8.24 -2.94 11.67
C LYS A 59 -7.34 -2.18 10.69
N LEU A 60 -6.24 -2.77 10.25
CA LEU A 60 -5.38 -2.20 9.20
C LEU A 60 -6.18 -2.01 7.90
N ILE A 61 -6.86 -3.05 7.44
CA ILE A 61 -7.68 -3.03 6.21
C ILE A 61 -8.81 -2.00 6.31
N GLU A 62 -9.50 -1.95 7.45
CA GLU A 62 -10.56 -0.95 7.69
C GLU A 62 -10.00 0.48 7.64
N THR A 63 -8.87 0.72 8.29
CA THR A 63 -8.24 2.04 8.34
C THR A 63 -7.81 2.49 6.96
N VAL A 64 -7.10 1.62 6.22
CA VAL A 64 -6.66 1.89 4.84
C VAL A 64 -7.85 2.11 3.91
N SER A 65 -8.95 1.37 4.08
CA SER A 65 -10.15 1.60 3.28
C SER A 65 -10.75 2.98 3.45
N ILE A 66 -10.74 3.53 4.66
CA ILE A 66 -11.26 4.88 4.90
C ILE A 66 -10.39 5.90 4.16
N TRP A 67 -9.08 5.66 4.08
CA TRP A 67 -8.13 6.54 3.41
C TRP A 67 -8.36 6.51 1.90
N PHE A 68 -8.46 5.33 1.29
CA PHE A 68 -8.68 5.20 -0.15
C PHE A 68 -10.05 5.69 -0.60
N ALA A 69 -11.10 5.48 0.20
CA ALA A 69 -12.43 6.03 -0.11
C ALA A 69 -12.45 7.57 -0.09
N ALA A 70 -11.63 8.21 0.76
CA ALA A 70 -11.45 9.66 0.72
C ALA A 70 -10.74 10.09 -0.57
N SER A 71 -9.70 9.37 -0.98
CA SER A 71 -8.96 9.64 -2.23
C SER A 71 -9.81 9.40 -3.49
N GLU A 72 -10.65 8.36 -3.54
CA GLU A 72 -11.58 8.12 -4.66
C GLU A 72 -12.56 9.28 -4.82
N LYS A 73 -13.10 9.78 -3.70
CA LYS A 73 -14.02 10.92 -3.71
C LYS A 73 -13.37 12.21 -4.21
N GLU A 74 -12.08 12.41 -3.93
CA GLU A 74 -11.30 13.55 -4.43
C GLU A 74 -11.03 13.46 -5.95
N LEU A 75 -10.92 12.24 -6.50
CA LEU A 75 -10.73 12.03 -7.94
C LEU A 75 -12.03 12.07 -8.75
N ASP A 76 -13.15 11.65 -8.15
CA ASP A 76 -14.49 11.65 -8.79
C ASP A 76 -15.16 13.02 -8.83
N ASP A 77 -14.62 14.02 -8.12
CA ASP A 77 -15.08 15.41 -8.21
C ASP A 77 -14.60 16.00 -9.57
N GLU A 78 -15.31 15.65 -10.65
CA GLU A 78 -15.14 16.10 -12.04
C GLU A 78 -15.45 17.59 -12.23
N SER A 79 -15.07 18.46 -11.29
CA SER A 79 -15.13 19.89 -11.54
C SER A 79 -14.10 20.24 -12.64
N GLU A 80 -14.51 20.98 -13.66
CA GLU A 80 -13.65 21.40 -14.79
C GLU A 80 -12.39 22.18 -14.33
N ASP A 81 -12.37 22.63 -13.07
CA ASP A 81 -11.18 23.06 -12.36
C ASP A 81 -10.51 21.81 -11.74
N ALA A 82 -9.61 21.18 -12.51
CA ALA A 82 -8.85 19.98 -12.14
C ALA A 82 -8.42 19.92 -10.65
N PRO A 83 -8.29 18.72 -10.03
CA PRO A 83 -7.75 18.58 -8.69
C PRO A 83 -6.34 19.21 -8.67
N SER A 84 -6.29 20.45 -8.23
CA SER A 84 -5.06 21.20 -8.20
C SER A 84 -4.29 20.64 -7.01
N LEU A 85 -3.21 19.91 -7.30
CA LEU A 85 -2.30 19.39 -6.28
C LEU A 85 -2.06 20.48 -5.23
N SER A 86 -2.29 20.18 -3.95
CA SER A 86 -2.24 21.16 -2.86
C SER A 86 -0.94 21.96 -2.83
N TRP A 87 0.18 21.30 -3.12
CA TRP A 87 1.49 21.95 -3.23
C TRP A 87 1.63 22.89 -4.43
N LEU A 88 0.89 22.67 -5.53
CA LEU A 88 0.82 23.62 -6.66
C LEU A 88 0.01 24.86 -6.27
N GLN A 89 -1.09 24.71 -5.53
CA GLN A 89 -1.83 25.86 -4.99
C GLN A 89 -0.96 26.68 -4.02
N HIS A 90 -0.18 25.98 -3.18
CA HIS A 90 0.77 26.63 -2.28
C HIS A 90 1.87 27.38 -3.04
N LEU A 91 2.43 26.76 -4.08
CA LEU A 91 3.39 27.41 -4.98
C LEU A 91 2.81 28.69 -5.60
N ASP A 92 1.56 28.65 -6.05
CA ASP A 92 0.89 29.81 -6.64
C ASP A 92 0.66 30.93 -5.64
N THR A 93 0.28 30.58 -4.42
CA THR A 93 0.14 31.53 -3.32
C THR A 93 1.49 32.19 -3.02
N LEU A 94 2.55 31.40 -2.79
CA LEU A 94 3.90 31.89 -2.49
C LEU A 94 4.45 32.81 -3.59
N THR A 95 4.22 32.47 -4.85
CA THR A 95 4.78 33.23 -5.98
C THR A 95 3.90 34.40 -6.40
N SER A 96 2.62 34.46 -6.01
CA SER A 96 1.73 35.60 -6.27
C SER A 96 2.22 36.90 -5.63
N GLU A 97 2.91 36.80 -4.49
CA GLU A 97 3.50 37.91 -3.74
C GLU A 97 4.78 38.48 -4.40
N LEU A 98 5.33 37.76 -5.38
CA LEU A 98 6.48 38.20 -6.15
C LEU A 98 6.09 39.20 -7.23
N GLU A 99 7.00 40.14 -7.49
CA GLU A 99 6.91 41.04 -8.62
C GLU A 99 6.88 40.25 -9.93
N GLU A 100 5.97 40.61 -10.83
CA GLU A 100 5.84 39.93 -12.13
C GLU A 100 7.13 40.09 -12.95
N HIS A 101 7.67 41.31 -12.95
CA HIS A 101 8.88 41.68 -13.65
C HIS A 101 9.79 42.54 -12.77
N ILE A 102 11.10 42.33 -12.87
CA ILE A 102 12.13 43.17 -12.24
C ILE A 102 13.12 43.70 -13.26
N HIS A 103 13.70 44.86 -12.95
CA HIS A 103 14.73 45.48 -13.77
C HIS A 103 16.08 45.43 -13.08
N LEU A 104 16.98 44.56 -13.57
CA LEU A 104 18.30 44.39 -12.97
C LEU A 104 19.40 45.07 -13.80
N PRO A 105 20.40 45.71 -13.16
CA PRO A 105 21.57 46.23 -13.87
C PRO A 105 22.39 45.07 -14.45
N GLN A 106 22.73 45.09 -15.73
CA GLN A 106 23.52 44.03 -16.37
C GLN A 106 24.95 43.98 -15.80
N GLN A 107 25.40 42.79 -15.39
CA GLN A 107 26.78 42.58 -14.89
C GLN A 107 27.82 42.80 -15.98
N GLU A 108 29.03 43.22 -15.59
CA GLU A 108 30.11 43.52 -16.53
C GLU A 108 30.61 42.28 -17.30
N GLU A 109 30.45 41.10 -16.69
CA GLU A 109 30.72 39.78 -17.28
C GLU A 109 29.86 39.49 -18.54
N ARG A 110 28.75 40.21 -18.74
CA ARG A 110 27.96 40.15 -19.98
C ARG A 110 28.62 40.84 -21.17
N PHE A 111 29.60 41.70 -20.95
CA PHE A 111 30.31 42.42 -22.01
C PHE A 111 31.71 41.84 -22.28
N ARG A 112 32.20 40.96 -21.40
CA ARG A 112 33.52 40.35 -21.47
C ARG A 112 33.39 38.85 -21.73
N ALA A 113 34.10 38.38 -22.75
CA ALA A 113 34.16 36.95 -23.03
C ALA A 113 34.93 36.26 -21.90
N ILE A 114 34.37 35.19 -21.36
CA ILE A 114 35.04 34.30 -20.40
C ILE A 114 35.53 33.04 -21.11
N SER A 115 36.47 32.32 -20.49
CA SER A 115 37.14 31.16 -21.09
C SER A 115 36.15 30.05 -21.49
N THR A 116 35.09 29.89 -20.71
CA THR A 116 34.02 28.87 -20.87
C THR A 116 32.95 29.24 -21.90
N ASP A 117 32.94 30.47 -22.44
CA ASP A 117 31.91 30.88 -23.41
C ASP A 117 32.07 30.12 -24.75
N SER A 118 30.94 29.72 -25.33
CA SER A 118 30.90 29.17 -26.69
C SER A 118 31.34 30.21 -27.72
N PRO A 119 31.85 29.80 -28.91
CA PRO A 119 32.24 30.73 -29.97
C PRO A 119 31.12 31.70 -30.39
N PHE A 120 29.87 31.23 -30.32
CA PHE A 120 28.69 32.03 -30.62
C PHE A 120 28.43 33.10 -29.54
N ILE A 121 28.51 32.75 -28.26
CA ILE A 121 28.39 33.70 -27.14
C ILE A 121 29.51 34.75 -27.20
N LYS A 122 30.75 34.32 -27.47
CA LYS A 122 31.91 35.23 -27.63
C LYS A 122 31.65 36.29 -28.71
N THR A 123 31.05 35.89 -29.83
CA THR A 123 30.68 36.80 -30.93
C THR A 123 29.56 37.76 -30.52
N GLY A 124 28.52 37.25 -29.84
CA GLY A 124 27.44 38.08 -29.31
C GLY A 124 27.93 39.14 -28.31
N LYS A 125 28.84 38.76 -27.39
CA LYS A 125 29.47 39.67 -26.42
C LYS A 125 30.35 40.72 -27.11
N LEU A 126 31.03 40.38 -28.20
CA LEU A 126 31.81 41.32 -29.03
C LEU A 126 30.91 42.40 -29.65
N VAL A 127 29.78 42.00 -30.26
CA VAL A 127 28.80 42.94 -30.83
C VAL A 127 28.21 43.86 -29.75
N LYS A 128 27.83 43.32 -28.59
CA LYS A 128 27.36 44.12 -27.44
C LYS A 128 28.40 45.12 -26.96
N ARG A 129 29.68 44.75 -26.94
CA ARG A 129 30.78 45.65 -26.54
C ARG A 129 30.96 46.80 -27.53
N LEU A 130 30.90 46.51 -28.84
CA LEU A 130 30.99 47.54 -29.89
C LEU A 130 29.80 48.50 -29.83
N GLY A 131 28.58 48.00 -29.62
CA GLY A 131 27.37 48.82 -29.43
C GLY A 131 27.42 49.70 -28.17
N ARG A 132 28.00 49.20 -27.07
CA ARG A 132 28.24 50.01 -25.86
C ARG A 132 29.28 51.10 -26.11
N GLY A 133 30.29 50.83 -26.93
CA GLY A 133 31.30 51.80 -27.35
C GLY A 133 30.71 52.94 -28.18
N SER A 134 29.83 52.64 -29.15
CA SER A 134 29.21 53.65 -30.01
C SER A 134 28.22 54.55 -29.29
N GLN A 135 27.47 54.04 -28.29
CA GLN A 135 26.61 54.87 -27.44
C GLN A 135 27.40 55.86 -26.58
N LYS A 136 28.58 55.45 -26.05
CA LYS A 136 29.47 56.37 -25.33
C LYS A 136 30.05 57.45 -26.23
N ILE A 137 30.33 57.14 -27.51
CA ILE A 137 30.83 58.09 -28.50
C ILE A 137 29.72 59.09 -28.91
N GLY A 138 28.49 58.62 -29.12
CA GLY A 138 27.33 59.49 -29.37
C GLY A 138 27.03 60.44 -28.20
N HIS A 139 27.19 59.96 -26.96
CA HIS A 139 27.09 60.82 -25.77
C HIS A 139 28.28 61.77 -25.62
N ALA A 140 29.51 61.38 -25.96
CA ALA A 140 30.69 62.25 -25.89
C ALA A 140 30.63 63.42 -26.88
N VAL A 141 29.96 63.25 -28.03
CA VAL A 141 29.72 64.35 -28.99
C VAL A 141 28.54 65.24 -28.56
N GLY A 142 27.56 64.71 -27.83
CA GLY A 142 26.43 65.46 -27.28
C GLY A 142 26.67 66.12 -25.90
N SER A 143 27.61 65.62 -25.10
CA SER A 143 27.90 66.11 -23.74
C SER A 143 28.82 67.33 -23.70
N ILE A 144 29.39 67.74 -24.84
CA ILE A 144 30.08 69.03 -24.97
C ILE A 144 29.09 70.21 -24.82
N PHE A 145 27.77 69.96 -24.84
CA PHE A 145 26.72 70.99 -24.70
C PHE A 145 25.79 70.85 -23.49
N LYS A 146 26.03 69.93 -22.54
CA LYS A 146 25.24 69.87 -21.30
C LYS A 146 26.11 69.51 -20.10
N GLU A 147 26.38 70.51 -19.26
CA GLU A 147 26.83 70.32 -17.89
C GLU A 147 25.71 69.66 -17.07
N GLY A 148 26.01 68.47 -16.58
CA GLY A 148 25.13 67.64 -15.79
C GLY A 148 25.64 66.22 -15.93
N SER A 149 26.28 65.71 -14.89
CA SER A 149 26.77 64.33 -14.82
C SER A 149 25.59 63.36 -14.89
N ALA A 150 25.11 63.10 -16.10
CA ALA A 150 24.26 61.95 -16.35
C ALA A 150 25.15 60.72 -16.15
N GLU A 151 24.98 60.04 -15.02
CA GLU A 151 25.54 58.71 -14.81
C GLU A 151 25.28 57.87 -16.06
N ALA A 152 26.34 57.20 -16.53
CA ALA A 152 26.28 56.45 -17.78
C ALA A 152 25.06 55.52 -17.79
N PRO A 153 24.32 55.39 -18.91
CA PRO A 153 23.13 54.55 -18.96
C PRO A 153 23.49 53.13 -18.52
N VAL A 154 23.02 52.74 -17.33
CA VAL A 154 23.19 51.40 -16.81
C VAL A 154 22.28 50.52 -17.66
N TRP A 155 22.88 49.67 -18.49
CA TRP A 155 22.13 48.70 -19.28
C TRP A 155 21.35 47.81 -18.31
N ARG A 156 20.01 47.86 -18.38
CA ARG A 156 19.12 47.04 -17.54
C ARG A 156 18.62 45.84 -18.32
N GLN A 157 18.29 44.77 -17.62
CA GLN A 157 17.59 43.60 -18.16
C GLN A 157 16.22 43.51 -17.49
N ASN A 158 15.20 43.18 -18.28
CA ASN A 158 13.88 42.84 -17.76
C ASN A 158 13.85 41.34 -17.48
N VAL A 159 13.50 40.95 -16.25
CA VAL A 159 13.41 39.56 -15.84
C VAL A 159 11.97 39.27 -15.39
N PRO A 160 11.27 38.30 -15.98
CA PRO A 160 9.94 37.87 -15.52
C PRO A 160 10.09 37.05 -14.23
N LEU A 161 10.33 37.73 -13.10
CA LEU A 161 10.75 37.11 -11.83
C LEU A 161 9.75 36.04 -11.39
N ARG A 162 8.46 36.37 -11.27
CA ARG A 162 7.42 35.42 -10.84
C ARG A 162 7.46 34.13 -11.66
N ASN A 163 7.42 34.25 -12.99
CA ASN A 163 7.35 33.10 -13.88
C ASN A 163 8.65 32.29 -13.89
N LEU A 164 9.80 32.97 -13.81
CA LEU A 164 11.10 32.31 -13.67
C LEU A 164 11.15 31.45 -12.40
N ILE A 165 10.68 31.99 -11.27
CA ILE A 165 10.66 31.26 -10.00
C ILE A 165 9.66 30.09 -10.05
N GLN A 166 8.44 30.31 -10.54
CA GLN A 166 7.46 29.24 -10.75
C GLN A 166 8.02 28.14 -11.66
N PHE A 167 8.68 28.52 -12.76
CA PHE A 167 9.24 27.56 -13.71
C PHE A 167 10.19 26.57 -13.04
N TYR A 168 11.12 27.06 -12.22
CA TYR A 168 12.11 26.19 -11.57
C TYR A 168 11.55 25.44 -10.36
N LEU A 169 10.66 26.04 -9.58
CA LEU A 169 10.04 25.35 -8.44
C LEU A 169 9.15 24.17 -8.86
N LEU A 170 8.56 24.21 -10.07
CA LEU A 170 7.87 23.05 -10.65
C LEU A 170 8.79 21.83 -10.85
N GLU A 171 10.12 21.97 -10.81
CA GLU A 171 11.02 20.81 -10.86
C GLU A 171 11.03 20.00 -9.56
N ALA A 172 10.52 20.54 -8.45
CA ALA A 172 10.33 19.82 -7.20
C ALA A 172 9.27 18.70 -7.30
N TYR A 173 8.50 18.64 -8.39
CA TYR A 173 7.58 17.52 -8.64
C TYR A 173 8.31 16.18 -8.74
N LYS A 174 9.56 16.14 -9.20
CA LYS A 174 10.32 14.89 -9.37
C LYS A 174 10.57 14.15 -8.05
N PRO A 175 11.16 14.77 -7.01
CA PRO A 175 11.31 14.10 -5.72
C PRO A 175 9.96 13.73 -5.11
N MET A 176 8.92 14.57 -5.27
CA MET A 176 7.55 14.25 -4.81
C MET A 176 7.00 12.99 -5.48
N GLN A 177 7.03 12.92 -6.81
CA GLN A 177 6.53 11.78 -7.58
C GLN A 177 7.29 10.48 -7.23
N ASN A 178 8.60 10.56 -7.05
CA ASN A 178 9.39 9.39 -6.67
C ASN A 178 9.09 8.91 -5.24
N TRP A 179 8.91 9.84 -4.30
CA TRP A 179 8.50 9.52 -2.94
C TRP A 179 7.13 8.83 -2.94
N GLU A 180 6.16 9.43 -3.62
CA GLU A 180 4.79 8.91 -3.73
C GLU A 180 4.76 7.49 -4.33
N HIS A 181 5.56 7.24 -5.37
CA HIS A 181 5.67 5.90 -5.95
C HIS A 181 6.21 4.86 -4.96
N GLN A 182 7.25 5.21 -4.18
CA GLN A 182 7.81 4.31 -3.17
C GLN A 182 6.84 4.12 -2.00
N TYR A 183 6.14 5.17 -1.61
CA TYR A 183 5.12 5.13 -0.56
C TYR A 183 3.97 4.19 -0.95
N HIS A 184 3.33 4.39 -2.11
CA HIS A 184 2.26 3.51 -2.60
C HIS A 184 2.72 2.06 -2.81
N LYS A 185 3.97 1.86 -3.24
CA LYS A 185 4.56 0.52 -3.34
C LYS A 185 4.60 -0.18 -1.98
N LEU A 186 5.03 0.51 -0.92
CA LEU A 186 5.01 -0.05 0.43
C LEU A 186 3.59 -0.37 0.89
N GLN A 187 2.62 0.51 0.62
CA GLN A 187 1.21 0.21 0.94
C GLN A 187 0.72 -1.06 0.26
N ALA A 188 1.07 -1.24 -1.03
CA ALA A 188 0.72 -2.44 -1.78
C ALA A 188 1.39 -3.70 -1.20
N GLU A 189 2.67 -3.63 -0.82
CA GLU A 189 3.39 -4.73 -0.18
C GLU A 189 2.76 -5.13 1.15
N VAL A 190 2.38 -4.15 1.98
CA VAL A 190 1.68 -4.40 3.24
C VAL A 190 0.33 -5.09 3.02
N LEU A 191 -0.44 -4.66 2.02
CA LEU A 191 -1.73 -5.30 1.69
C LEU A 191 -1.54 -6.72 1.14
N LEU A 192 -0.54 -6.93 0.28
CA LEU A 192 -0.20 -8.25 -0.26
C LEU A 192 0.18 -9.23 0.84
N GLU A 193 1.04 -8.81 1.76
CA GLU A 193 1.47 -9.65 2.89
C GLU A 193 0.32 -9.94 3.85
N THR A 194 -0.48 -8.91 4.15
CA THR A 194 -1.70 -9.06 4.97
C THR A 194 -2.65 -10.10 4.37
N ASP A 195 -2.86 -10.06 3.05
CA ASP A 195 -3.72 -11.01 2.34
C ASP A 195 -3.15 -12.43 2.35
N ALA A 196 -1.85 -12.57 2.06
CA ALA A 196 -1.15 -13.85 2.08
C ALA A 196 -1.27 -14.50 3.47
N TRP A 197 -0.95 -13.75 4.52
CA TRP A 197 -1.04 -14.25 5.89
C TRP A 197 -2.46 -14.65 6.28
N THR A 198 -3.44 -13.82 5.92
CA THR A 198 -4.86 -14.11 6.17
C THR A 198 -5.24 -15.47 5.58
N LEU A 199 -4.84 -15.77 4.33
CA LEU A 199 -5.09 -17.07 3.71
C LEU A 199 -4.32 -18.22 4.35
N HIS A 200 -3.05 -18.01 4.71
CA HIS A 200 -2.20 -19.04 5.30
C HIS A 200 -2.62 -19.43 6.74
N SER A 201 -2.92 -18.44 7.59
CA SER A 201 -3.32 -18.67 8.99
C SER A 201 -4.65 -19.41 9.13
N SER A 202 -5.48 -19.39 8.09
CA SER A 202 -6.75 -20.13 8.06
C SER A 202 -6.60 -21.65 8.01
N GLY A 203 -5.41 -22.17 7.69
CA GLY A 203 -5.18 -23.61 7.45
C GLY A 203 -5.87 -24.15 6.19
N LEU A 204 -6.42 -23.28 5.32
CA LEU A 204 -6.96 -23.69 4.02
C LEU A 204 -5.87 -24.15 3.06
N ILE A 205 -4.69 -23.56 3.15
CA ILE A 205 -3.52 -23.92 2.36
C ILE A 205 -2.72 -24.95 3.17
N HIS A 206 -3.21 -26.18 3.21
CA HIS A 206 -2.39 -27.32 3.61
C HIS A 206 -1.79 -27.96 2.36
N HIS A 207 -0.48 -27.83 2.17
CA HIS A 207 0.25 -28.77 1.34
C HIS A 207 0.21 -30.12 2.05
N THR A 208 -0.75 -30.96 1.70
CA THR A 208 -0.67 -32.38 2.05
C THR A 208 0.57 -32.90 1.33
N PRO A 209 1.65 -33.32 2.03
CA PRO A 209 2.70 -34.06 1.37
C PRO A 209 2.00 -35.27 0.78
N ALA A 210 2.09 -35.46 -0.53
CA ALA A 210 1.52 -36.62 -1.18
C ALA A 210 1.93 -37.86 -0.37
N GLU A 211 0.97 -38.49 0.29
CA GLU A 211 1.20 -39.77 0.95
C GLU A 211 1.77 -40.67 -0.14
N LYS A 212 3.07 -40.98 -0.03
CA LYS A 212 3.69 -42.05 -0.78
C LYS A 212 2.92 -43.30 -0.39
N THR A 213 1.90 -43.61 -1.17
CA THR A 213 1.22 -44.89 -1.16
C THR A 213 2.25 -45.88 -1.69
N GLU A 214 3.09 -46.39 -0.80
CA GLU A 214 3.90 -47.57 -1.06
C GLU A 214 2.97 -48.78 -1.16
N THR A 215 2.34 -48.93 -2.32
CA THR A 215 1.76 -50.19 -2.77
C THR A 215 2.55 -50.68 -3.98
N HIS A 216 3.80 -51.09 -3.75
CA HIS A 216 4.48 -51.97 -4.70
C HIS A 216 4.14 -53.43 -4.37
N SER A 217 3.05 -53.89 -5.00
CA SER A 217 2.86 -55.28 -5.40
C SER A 217 3.91 -55.65 -6.44
N ASP A 218 4.40 -56.89 -6.32
CA ASP A 218 5.41 -57.56 -7.13
C ASP A 218 5.38 -57.28 -8.66
N GLY A 219 6.58 -57.12 -9.23
CA GLY A 219 6.89 -57.61 -10.58
C GLY A 219 7.30 -56.58 -11.64
N GLU A 220 8.58 -56.21 -11.67
CA GLU A 220 9.50 -56.14 -12.85
C GLU A 220 10.59 -55.06 -12.68
N PRO A 221 11.87 -55.34 -12.99
CA PRO A 221 12.94 -54.36 -12.86
C PRO A 221 13.07 -53.54 -14.14
N ASN A 222 12.42 -52.37 -14.20
CA ASN A 222 12.78 -51.36 -15.20
C ASN A 222 13.90 -50.47 -14.64
N ASN A 223 15.12 -50.72 -15.15
CA ASN A 223 16.27 -49.85 -14.99
C ASN A 223 16.08 -48.61 -15.89
N GLU A 224 15.42 -47.58 -15.37
CA GLU A 224 15.69 -46.20 -15.77
C GLU A 224 15.94 -45.39 -14.51
N ALA A 225 17.19 -44.95 -14.35
CA ALA A 225 17.58 -44.03 -13.29
C ALA A 225 16.87 -42.69 -13.51
N GLN A 226 15.70 -42.53 -12.91
CA GLN A 226 15.15 -41.21 -12.64
C GLN A 226 16.03 -40.58 -11.56
N GLU A 227 16.77 -39.53 -11.95
CA GLU A 227 17.36 -38.60 -10.99
C GLU A 227 16.24 -38.17 -10.02
N PRO A 228 16.46 -38.25 -8.70
CA PRO A 228 15.47 -37.72 -7.76
C PRO A 228 15.37 -36.22 -8.04
N LEU A 229 14.17 -35.78 -8.43
CA LEU A 229 13.80 -34.37 -8.39
C LEU A 229 14.20 -33.84 -7.02
N PRO A 230 14.86 -32.66 -6.93
CA PRO A 230 15.20 -32.09 -5.65
C PRO A 230 13.92 -32.00 -4.83
N GLU A 231 13.96 -32.56 -3.61
CA GLU A 231 12.94 -32.31 -2.60
C GLU A 231 12.85 -30.78 -2.46
N ALA A 232 11.83 -30.18 -3.09
CA ALA A 232 11.47 -28.82 -2.78
C ALA A 232 11.13 -28.85 -1.30
N GLU A 233 11.96 -28.19 -0.48
CA GLU A 233 11.63 -27.95 0.91
C GLU A 233 10.20 -27.40 0.92
N PRO A 234 9.29 -27.96 1.74
CA PRO A 234 7.93 -27.44 1.81
C PRO A 234 8.05 -25.96 2.16
N ASP A 235 7.57 -25.09 1.26
CA ASP A 235 7.48 -23.66 1.51
C ASP A 235 6.87 -23.49 2.90
N GLN A 236 7.69 -23.02 3.85
CA GLN A 236 7.27 -22.89 5.24
C GLN A 236 6.12 -21.88 5.26
N ILE A 237 5.00 -22.28 5.86
CA ILE A 237 3.87 -21.38 6.07
C ILE A 237 4.37 -20.26 6.98
N PRO A 238 4.26 -18.97 6.58
CA PRO A 238 4.73 -17.86 7.39
C PRO A 238 4.10 -17.92 8.78
N ASP A 239 4.93 -17.94 9.81
CA ASP A 239 4.48 -18.00 11.19
C ASP A 239 4.24 -16.60 11.76
N GLN A 240 3.99 -16.51 13.07
CA GLN A 240 3.77 -15.20 13.70
C GLN A 240 5.06 -14.36 13.73
N GLU A 241 6.23 -14.99 13.92
CA GLU A 241 7.52 -14.30 13.97
C GLU A 241 7.84 -13.66 12.61
N ASP A 242 7.52 -14.36 11.50
CA ASP A 242 7.66 -13.82 10.15
C ASP A 242 6.86 -12.52 9.92
N MET A 243 5.66 -12.43 10.50
CA MET A 243 4.82 -11.22 10.42
C MET A 243 5.36 -10.07 11.26
N GLU A 244 5.82 -10.36 12.48
CA GLU A 244 6.43 -9.35 13.35
C GLU A 244 7.66 -8.74 12.67
N ILE A 245 8.51 -9.60 12.10
CA ILE A 245 9.68 -9.23 11.28
C ILE A 245 9.24 -8.35 10.10
N PHE A 246 8.26 -8.79 9.31
CA PHE A 246 7.76 -8.01 8.16
C PHE A 246 7.29 -6.61 8.55
N PHE A 247 6.48 -6.45 9.60
CA PHE A 247 5.98 -5.14 10.00
C PHE A 247 7.08 -4.25 10.57
N GLU A 248 8.07 -4.80 11.26
CA GLU A 248 9.28 -4.06 11.64
C GLU A 248 10.07 -3.58 10.41
N GLU A 249 10.25 -4.44 9.40
CA GLU A 249 10.88 -4.07 8.14
C GLU A 249 10.09 -3.00 7.38
N ALA A 250 8.76 -3.09 7.36
CA ALA A 250 7.90 -2.11 6.70
C ALA A 250 8.06 -0.71 7.34
N VAL A 251 8.12 -0.65 8.67
CA VAL A 251 8.40 0.60 9.41
C VAL A 251 9.82 1.12 9.10
N LYS A 252 10.83 0.24 9.04
CA LYS A 252 12.21 0.62 8.67
C LYS A 252 12.27 1.17 7.24
N GLU A 253 11.60 0.52 6.28
CA GLU A 253 11.58 0.98 4.88
C GLU A 253 10.80 2.28 4.74
N LEU A 254 9.69 2.48 5.47
CA LEU A 254 8.96 3.75 5.48
C LEU A 254 9.86 4.92 5.91
N HIS A 255 10.62 4.75 6.99
CA HIS A 255 11.61 5.73 7.43
C HIS A 255 12.74 5.93 6.40
N ALA A 256 13.17 4.86 5.73
CA ALA A 256 14.17 4.95 4.66
C ALA A 256 13.63 5.75 3.46
N ILE A 257 12.39 5.53 3.05
CA ILE A 257 11.69 6.27 1.99
C ILE A 257 11.61 7.76 2.36
N HIS A 258 11.21 8.08 3.59
CA HIS A 258 11.14 9.46 4.09
C HIS A 258 12.51 10.16 4.02
N LYS A 259 13.55 9.50 4.53
CA LYS A 259 14.92 10.04 4.50
C LYS A 259 15.47 10.18 3.07
N LYS A 260 15.18 9.24 2.17
CA LYS A 260 15.54 9.33 0.74
C LYS A 260 14.89 10.56 0.11
N PHE A 261 13.62 10.83 0.43
CA PHE A 261 12.91 12.03 -0.02
C PHE A 261 13.55 13.31 0.51
N GLU A 262 13.85 13.40 1.80
CA GLU A 262 14.45 14.62 2.39
C GLU A 262 15.76 15.00 1.71
N ASN A 263 16.63 14.01 1.46
CA ASN A 263 17.89 14.22 0.76
C ASN A 263 17.66 14.64 -0.70
N ALA A 264 16.77 13.94 -1.42
CA ALA A 264 16.47 14.24 -2.82
C ALA A 264 15.84 15.63 -2.98
N LEU A 265 14.95 16.03 -2.06
CA LEU A 265 14.36 17.36 -2.04
C LEU A 265 15.42 18.42 -1.75
N GLN A 266 16.32 18.19 -0.78
CA GLN A 266 17.40 19.13 -0.47
C GLN A 266 18.33 19.35 -1.67
N ASP A 267 18.76 18.28 -2.33
CA ASP A 267 19.61 18.36 -3.53
C ASP A 267 18.90 19.05 -4.70
N GLN A 268 17.61 18.75 -4.89
CA GLN A 268 16.79 19.39 -5.93
C GLN A 268 16.57 20.88 -5.63
N MET A 269 16.32 21.26 -4.37
CA MET A 269 16.16 22.66 -3.97
C MET A 269 17.46 23.45 -4.15
N GLN A 270 18.61 22.86 -3.81
CA GLN A 270 19.91 23.47 -4.06
C GLN A 270 20.15 23.69 -5.57
N THR A 271 19.82 22.69 -6.39
CA THR A 271 19.88 22.80 -7.86
C THR A 271 18.95 23.90 -8.40
N ILE A 272 17.74 24.02 -7.85
CA ILE A 272 16.77 25.07 -8.20
C ILE A 272 17.34 26.45 -7.85
N ILE A 273 17.89 26.63 -6.66
CA ILE A 273 18.50 27.88 -6.20
C ILE A 273 19.64 28.31 -7.13
N GLU A 274 20.52 27.38 -7.50
CA GLU A 274 21.63 27.64 -8.43
C GLU A 274 21.13 28.03 -9.82
N ARG A 275 20.11 27.34 -10.33
CA ARG A 275 19.50 27.65 -11.63
C ARG A 275 18.79 29.00 -11.62
N VAL A 276 18.06 29.33 -10.56
CA VAL A 276 17.45 30.66 -10.40
C VAL A 276 18.54 31.73 -10.35
N THR A 277 19.59 31.53 -9.56
CA THR A 277 20.70 32.48 -9.45
C THR A 277 21.37 32.73 -10.80
N SER A 278 21.62 31.67 -11.56
CA SER A 278 22.14 31.75 -12.93
C SER A 278 21.15 32.44 -13.89
N ALA A 279 19.86 32.10 -13.81
CA ALA A 279 18.81 32.66 -14.65
C ALA A 279 18.59 34.15 -14.38
N LEU A 280 18.66 34.61 -13.13
CA LEU A 280 18.62 36.04 -12.79
C LEU A 280 19.78 36.82 -13.42
N SER A 281 20.88 36.16 -13.77
CA SER A 281 22.04 36.78 -14.41
C SER A 281 21.98 36.70 -15.95
N THR A 282 21.34 35.66 -16.49
CA THR A 282 21.34 35.33 -17.92
C THR A 282 20.02 35.64 -18.63
N THR A 283 18.89 35.81 -17.95
CA THR A 283 17.60 36.06 -18.61
C THR A 283 17.61 37.33 -19.46
N GLY A 284 16.98 37.25 -20.64
CA GLY A 284 17.02 38.30 -21.66
C GLY A 284 18.36 38.35 -22.42
N THR A 285 19.07 37.22 -22.48
CA THR A 285 20.24 37.05 -23.35
C THR A 285 19.97 36.07 -24.47
N ILE A 286 21.00 35.76 -25.27
CA ILE A 286 20.90 34.74 -26.30
C ILE A 286 21.02 33.34 -25.66
N GLU A 287 21.64 33.26 -24.48
CA GLU A 287 21.78 32.05 -23.68
C GLU A 287 20.45 31.64 -23.02
N THR A 288 19.67 32.61 -22.56
CA THR A 288 18.36 32.39 -21.92
C THR A 288 17.39 33.49 -22.33
N SER A 289 16.36 33.12 -23.11
CA SER A 289 15.35 34.06 -23.58
C SER A 289 14.35 34.38 -22.47
N ALA A 290 13.82 35.60 -22.45
CA ALA A 290 12.70 35.90 -21.56
C ALA A 290 11.45 35.07 -21.91
N SER A 291 11.30 34.70 -23.19
CA SER A 291 10.17 33.88 -23.68
C SER A 291 10.18 32.45 -23.12
N ASP A 292 11.33 31.97 -22.65
CA ASP A 292 11.44 30.66 -22.00
C ASP A 292 10.64 30.60 -20.69
N PHE A 293 10.23 31.76 -20.16
CA PHE A 293 9.43 31.93 -18.95
C PHE A 293 8.09 32.63 -19.23
N ASP A 294 7.60 32.60 -20.47
CA ASP A 294 6.28 33.15 -20.78
C ASP A 294 5.19 32.42 -20.00
N GLN A 295 4.09 33.12 -19.70
CA GLN A 295 2.98 32.57 -18.92
C GLN A 295 2.47 31.24 -19.49
N GLN A 296 2.40 31.13 -20.82
CA GLN A 296 1.96 29.90 -21.48
C GLN A 296 2.92 28.73 -21.23
N VAL A 297 4.23 28.99 -21.13
CA VAL A 297 5.22 27.94 -20.79
C VAL A 297 4.98 27.43 -19.37
N ILE A 298 4.69 28.33 -18.43
CA ILE A 298 4.38 27.96 -17.04
C ILE A 298 3.09 27.15 -16.98
N VAL A 299 2.03 27.61 -17.64
CA VAL A 299 0.74 26.90 -17.72
C VAL A 299 0.93 25.51 -18.31
N ASN A 300 1.67 25.38 -19.41
CA ASN A 300 1.96 24.08 -20.04
C ASN A 300 2.75 23.16 -19.10
N LYS A 301 3.75 23.69 -18.37
CA LYS A 301 4.55 22.91 -17.42
C LYS A 301 3.71 22.45 -16.22
N LYS A 302 2.84 23.31 -15.68
CA LYS A 302 1.88 22.95 -14.63
C LYS A 302 0.91 21.88 -15.09
N GLN A 303 0.29 22.07 -16.26
CA GLN A 303 -0.64 21.09 -16.82
C GLN A 303 0.02 19.73 -17.00
N ARG A 304 1.28 19.72 -17.46
CA ARG A 304 2.06 18.50 -17.56
C ARG A 304 2.25 17.83 -16.20
N VAL A 305 2.63 18.56 -15.16
CA VAL A 305 2.77 18.03 -13.79
C VAL A 305 1.44 17.46 -13.30
N VAL A 306 0.35 18.21 -13.41
CA VAL A 306 -1.00 17.75 -13.01
C VAL A 306 -1.41 16.49 -13.76
N THR A 307 -1.20 16.46 -15.08
CA THR A 307 -1.57 15.30 -15.92
C THR A 307 -0.72 14.08 -15.58
N GLU A 308 0.59 14.24 -15.38
CA GLU A 308 1.48 13.13 -15.04
C GLU A 308 1.18 12.58 -13.63
N THR A 309 0.98 13.46 -12.64
CA THR A 309 0.62 13.05 -11.28
C THR A 309 -0.76 12.40 -11.25
N GLY A 310 -1.82 13.04 -11.75
CA GLY A 310 -3.16 12.46 -11.74
C GLY A 310 -3.27 11.11 -12.47
N ASN A 311 -2.52 10.92 -13.56
CA ASN A 311 -2.45 9.61 -14.24
C ASN A 311 -1.75 8.53 -13.41
N HIS A 312 -0.77 8.91 -12.58
CA HIS A 312 -0.09 7.98 -11.68
C HIS A 312 -0.96 7.66 -10.46
N ASP A 313 -1.58 8.67 -9.86
CA ASP A 313 -2.43 8.53 -8.68
C ASP A 313 -3.62 7.63 -8.99
N LYS A 314 -4.26 7.84 -10.15
CA LYS A 314 -5.35 6.98 -10.60
C LYS A 314 -4.92 5.51 -10.73
N LYS A 315 -3.76 5.23 -11.33
CA LYS A 315 -3.25 3.86 -11.47
C LYS A 315 -2.94 3.23 -10.13
N TRP A 316 -2.32 3.98 -9.23
CA TRP A 316 -2.01 3.50 -7.89
C TRP A 316 -3.28 3.22 -7.10
N LEU A 317 -4.26 4.12 -7.15
CA LEU A 317 -5.53 3.93 -6.50
C LEU A 317 -6.27 2.71 -7.05
N GLU A 318 -6.30 2.50 -8.37
CA GLU A 318 -6.87 1.30 -8.98
C GLU A 318 -6.20 0.02 -8.44
N ILE A 319 -4.86 -0.01 -8.36
CA ILE A 319 -4.11 -1.15 -7.82
C ILE A 319 -4.42 -1.35 -6.33
N LEU A 320 -4.35 -0.30 -5.54
CA LEU A 320 -4.51 -0.34 -4.09
C LEU A 320 -5.95 -0.70 -3.69
N THR A 321 -6.95 -0.17 -4.39
CA THR A 321 -8.37 -0.56 -4.21
C THR A 321 -8.58 -2.03 -4.60
N ALA A 322 -7.97 -2.51 -5.69
CA ALA A 322 -8.06 -3.92 -6.07
C ALA A 322 -7.42 -4.84 -5.02
N LEU A 323 -6.25 -4.49 -4.49
CA LEU A 323 -5.59 -5.22 -3.40
C LEU A 323 -6.43 -5.23 -2.12
N LEU A 324 -6.95 -4.07 -1.73
CA LEU A 324 -7.81 -3.94 -0.55
C LEU A 324 -9.08 -4.80 -0.68
N ASN A 325 -9.72 -4.80 -1.84
CA ASN A 325 -10.88 -5.65 -2.12
C ASN A 325 -10.51 -7.13 -2.07
N ARG A 326 -9.31 -7.49 -2.53
CA ARG A 326 -8.80 -8.86 -2.41
C ARG A 326 -8.63 -9.27 -0.94
N CYS A 327 -7.99 -8.44 -0.11
CA CYS A 327 -7.86 -8.69 1.33
C CYS A 327 -9.22 -8.91 2.01
N ARG A 328 -10.22 -8.08 1.67
CA ARG A 328 -11.59 -8.22 2.18
C ARG A 328 -12.23 -9.54 1.80
N LEU A 329 -12.14 -9.90 0.52
CA LEU A 329 -12.65 -11.18 0.02
C LEU A 329 -12.00 -12.37 0.73
N SER A 330 -10.68 -12.30 0.99
CA SER A 330 -9.97 -13.34 1.75
C SER A 330 -10.50 -13.45 3.18
N ILE A 331 -10.73 -12.33 3.87
CA ILE A 331 -11.33 -12.32 5.21
C ILE A 331 -12.73 -12.95 5.19
N ASP A 332 -13.60 -12.50 4.28
CA ASP A 332 -14.98 -12.98 4.17
C ASP A 332 -15.01 -14.49 3.85
N PHE A 333 -14.13 -14.93 2.95
CA PHE A 333 -13.98 -16.34 2.58
C PHE A 333 -13.57 -17.21 3.77
N ILE A 334 -12.59 -16.76 4.56
CA ILE A 334 -12.14 -17.50 5.74
C ILE A 334 -13.22 -17.55 6.80
N GLU A 335 -13.98 -16.48 6.99
CA GLU A 335 -15.10 -16.47 7.93
C GLU A 335 -16.18 -17.48 7.51
N LEU A 336 -16.53 -17.51 6.22
CA LEU A 336 -17.43 -18.53 5.67
C LEU A 336 -16.89 -19.94 5.84
N TYR A 337 -15.58 -20.15 5.62
CA TYR A 337 -14.94 -21.44 5.83
C TYR A 337 -15.00 -21.88 7.30
N LYS A 338 -14.68 -20.99 8.25
CA LYS A 338 -14.77 -21.26 9.69
C LYS A 338 -16.20 -21.66 10.07
N GLN A 339 -17.21 -20.91 9.62
CA GLN A 339 -18.63 -21.23 9.84
C GLN A 339 -19.04 -22.58 9.23
N SER A 340 -18.56 -22.90 8.03
CA SER A 340 -18.83 -24.18 7.38
C SER A 340 -18.21 -25.33 8.16
N LYS A 341 -16.95 -25.18 8.59
CA LYS A 341 -16.24 -26.19 9.36
C LYS A 341 -16.91 -26.45 10.71
N GLU A 342 -17.27 -25.41 11.45
CA GLU A 342 -18.01 -25.53 12.72
C GLU A 342 -19.32 -26.29 12.55
N ARG A 343 -20.06 -26.05 11.45
CA ARG A 343 -21.28 -26.79 11.14
C ARG A 343 -21.02 -28.25 10.80
N MET A 344 -19.96 -28.54 10.03
CA MET A 344 -19.56 -29.91 9.72
C MET A 344 -19.13 -30.68 10.96
N ASP A 345 -18.31 -30.07 11.82
CA ASP A 345 -17.84 -30.66 13.07
C ASP A 345 -19.01 -30.88 14.05
N GLY A 346 -19.93 -29.92 14.16
CA GLY A 346 -21.16 -30.04 14.94
C GLY A 346 -22.08 -31.15 14.42
N PHE A 347 -22.21 -31.29 13.10
CA PHE A 347 -22.95 -32.39 12.48
C PHE A 347 -22.28 -33.75 12.75
N SER A 348 -20.96 -33.85 12.60
CA SER A 348 -20.21 -35.06 12.91
C SER A 348 -20.34 -35.47 14.38
N THR A 349 -20.25 -34.51 15.29
CA THR A 349 -20.43 -34.74 16.73
C THR A 349 -21.86 -35.21 17.03
N SER A 350 -22.86 -34.60 16.40
CA SER A 350 -24.26 -35.01 16.56
C SER A 350 -24.52 -36.42 16.04
N LEU A 351 -23.88 -36.82 14.93
CA LEU A 351 -23.94 -38.19 14.42
C LEU A 351 -23.29 -39.18 15.39
N ASP A 352 -22.10 -38.85 15.89
CA ASP A 352 -21.37 -39.71 16.83
C ASP A 352 -22.16 -39.90 18.15
N GLU A 353 -22.72 -38.82 18.70
CA GLU A 353 -23.62 -38.88 19.85
C GLU A 353 -24.86 -39.72 19.56
N PHE A 354 -25.47 -39.56 18.38
CA PHE A 354 -26.62 -40.36 17.97
C PHE A 354 -26.28 -41.85 17.94
N PHE A 355 -25.16 -42.25 17.31
CA PHE A 355 -24.73 -43.65 17.25
C PHE A 355 -24.36 -44.20 18.63
N THR A 356 -23.65 -43.42 19.44
CA THR A 356 -23.27 -43.81 20.80
C THR A 356 -24.49 -44.06 21.69
N GLN A 357 -25.48 -43.16 21.65
CA GLN A 357 -26.68 -43.22 22.49
C GLN A 357 -27.68 -44.28 22.03
N ASN A 358 -27.84 -44.46 20.71
CA ASN A 358 -28.90 -45.31 20.16
C ASN A 358 -28.41 -46.67 19.66
N PHE A 359 -27.09 -46.89 19.55
CA PHE A 359 -26.55 -48.19 19.12
C PHE A 359 -25.55 -48.76 20.11
N GLU A 360 -24.48 -48.03 20.43
CA GLU A 360 -23.42 -48.59 21.27
C GLU A 360 -23.88 -48.88 22.70
N THR A 361 -24.46 -47.88 23.37
CA THR A 361 -24.95 -48.03 24.75
C THR A 361 -26.09 -49.06 24.86
N PRO A 362 -27.09 -49.05 23.96
CA PRO A 362 -28.13 -50.06 23.98
C PRO A 362 -27.61 -51.47 23.66
N ALA A 363 -26.63 -51.61 22.75
CA ALA A 363 -26.01 -52.91 22.45
C ALA A 363 -25.22 -53.47 23.65
N GLN A 364 -24.49 -52.62 24.37
CA GLN A 364 -23.82 -53.00 25.63
C GLN A 364 -24.85 -53.43 26.69
N THR A 365 -25.97 -52.71 26.80
CA THR A 365 -27.05 -53.09 27.72
C THR A 365 -27.67 -54.43 27.34
N LEU A 366 -27.84 -54.71 26.04
CA LEU A 366 -28.30 -56.02 25.55
C LEU A 366 -27.32 -57.14 25.87
N LEU A 367 -26.01 -56.90 25.70
CA LEU A 367 -24.98 -57.85 26.10
C LEU A 367 -25.06 -58.17 27.60
N GLN A 368 -25.18 -57.16 28.46
CA GLN A 368 -25.37 -57.35 29.90
C GLN A 368 -26.65 -58.11 30.24
N GLN A 369 -27.76 -57.83 29.54
CA GLN A 369 -29.01 -58.57 29.71
C GLN A 369 -28.89 -60.04 29.27
N LEU A 370 -28.16 -60.30 28.19
CA LEU A 370 -27.86 -61.66 27.72
C LEU A 370 -26.94 -62.42 28.67
N GLU A 371 -25.91 -61.76 29.21
CA GLU A 371 -25.03 -62.33 30.24
C GLU A 371 -25.81 -62.64 31.53
N SER A 372 -26.65 -61.71 31.99
CA SER A 372 -27.52 -61.93 33.15
C SER A 372 -28.49 -63.11 32.92
N ALA A 373 -29.04 -63.22 31.71
CA ALA A 373 -29.89 -64.36 31.35
C ALA A 373 -29.08 -65.66 31.37
N ARG A 374 -27.85 -65.66 30.84
CA ARG A 374 -26.94 -66.81 30.87
C ARG A 374 -26.62 -67.23 32.30
N GLU A 375 -26.32 -66.30 33.19
CA GLU A 375 -26.10 -66.56 34.62
C GLU A 375 -27.32 -67.21 35.29
N ILE A 376 -28.54 -66.75 35.00
CA ILE A 376 -29.78 -67.37 35.50
C ILE A 376 -29.91 -68.83 35.04
N PHE A 377 -29.41 -69.15 33.83
CA PHE A 377 -29.35 -70.51 33.31
C PHE A 377 -28.15 -71.32 33.83
N GLU A 378 -27.03 -70.72 34.21
CA GLU A 378 -25.86 -71.40 34.81
C GLU A 378 -26.06 -71.69 36.31
N ASP A 379 -26.73 -70.79 37.05
CA ASP A 379 -27.19 -71.01 38.44
C ASP A 379 -28.24 -72.14 38.55
N LEU A 380 -28.69 -72.72 37.43
CA LEU A 380 -29.51 -73.93 37.41
C LEU A 380 -28.73 -75.18 37.82
N GLU A 381 -27.41 -75.18 37.73
CA GLU A 381 -26.60 -76.32 38.17
C GLU A 381 -26.43 -76.37 39.69
N SER A 382 -26.69 -75.26 40.41
CA SER A 382 -26.35 -75.12 41.84
C SER A 382 -27.54 -75.26 42.81
N GLU A 383 -28.77 -74.80 42.50
CA GLU A 383 -29.92 -74.91 43.43
C GLU A 383 -31.33 -75.11 42.81
N LYS A 384 -32.22 -75.71 43.62
CA LYS A 384 -33.60 -76.20 43.37
C LYS A 384 -34.62 -75.18 42.78
N LYS A 385 -34.44 -74.66 41.57
CA LYS A 385 -35.49 -73.89 40.86
C LYS A 385 -36.46 -74.82 40.12
N THR A 386 -37.77 -74.57 40.23
CA THR A 386 -38.80 -75.37 39.53
C THR A 386 -38.96 -74.93 38.07
N LYS A 387 -39.32 -75.87 37.18
CA LYS A 387 -39.54 -75.62 35.74
C LYS A 387 -40.46 -74.42 35.46
N LYS A 388 -41.44 -74.17 36.33
CA LYS A 388 -42.39 -73.05 36.21
C LYS A 388 -41.73 -71.69 36.50
N GLN A 389 -40.86 -71.61 37.52
CA GLN A 389 -40.09 -70.40 37.84
C GLN A 389 -39.10 -70.05 36.73
N ILE A 390 -38.52 -71.07 36.08
CA ILE A 390 -37.63 -70.89 34.92
C ILE A 390 -38.40 -70.29 33.75
N GLN A 391 -39.60 -70.80 33.46
CA GLN A 391 -40.45 -70.25 32.40
C GLN A 391 -40.84 -68.80 32.68
N GLU A 392 -41.22 -68.47 33.92
CA GLU A 392 -41.58 -67.09 34.31
C GLU A 392 -40.39 -66.13 34.19
N LEU A 393 -39.20 -66.51 34.66
CA LEU A 393 -37.98 -65.69 34.55
C LEU A 393 -37.52 -65.52 33.09
N SER A 394 -37.57 -66.59 32.30
CA SER A 394 -37.23 -66.56 30.87
C SER A 394 -38.19 -65.65 30.10
N GLN A 395 -39.49 -65.70 30.41
CA GLN A 395 -40.49 -64.88 29.74
C GLN A 395 -40.36 -63.40 30.11
N GLN A 396 -40.04 -63.09 31.38
CA GLN A 396 -39.73 -61.73 31.82
C GLN A 396 -38.47 -61.17 31.16
N HIS A 397 -37.40 -61.97 31.05
CA HIS A 397 -36.18 -61.52 30.37
C HIS A 397 -36.37 -61.31 28.87
N GLN A 398 -37.10 -62.23 28.22
CA GLN A 398 -37.42 -62.08 26.80
C GLN A 398 -38.23 -60.81 26.56
N GLN A 399 -39.22 -60.51 27.40
CA GLN A 399 -40.02 -59.29 27.26
C GLN A 399 -39.17 -58.03 27.46
N LYS A 400 -38.28 -58.00 28.47
CA LYS A 400 -37.36 -56.87 28.69
C LYS A 400 -36.40 -56.65 27.52
N MET A 401 -35.83 -57.72 26.95
CA MET A 401 -34.96 -57.61 25.78
C MET A 401 -35.72 -57.11 24.56
N THR A 402 -36.93 -57.61 24.29
CA THR A 402 -37.75 -57.16 23.16
C THR A 402 -38.12 -55.68 23.30
N GLU A 403 -38.57 -55.24 24.48
CA GLU A 403 -38.88 -53.82 24.74
C GLU A 403 -37.64 -52.93 24.58
N HIS A 404 -36.46 -53.40 25.00
CA HIS A 404 -35.21 -52.66 24.83
C HIS A 404 -34.80 -52.56 23.35
N ILE A 405 -34.93 -53.64 22.57
CA ILE A 405 -34.66 -53.66 21.13
C ILE A 405 -35.61 -52.74 20.37
N GLU A 406 -36.91 -52.76 20.68
CA GLU A 406 -37.88 -51.91 19.99
C GLU A 406 -37.65 -50.43 20.32
N ASN A 407 -37.54 -50.08 21.61
CA ASN A 407 -37.54 -48.69 22.03
C ASN A 407 -36.19 -47.99 21.82
N ASN A 408 -35.07 -48.71 21.97
CA ASN A 408 -33.74 -48.09 22.01
C ASN A 408 -32.89 -48.38 20.78
N LEU A 409 -33.27 -49.35 19.92
CA LEU A 409 -32.55 -49.65 18.67
C LEU A 409 -33.46 -49.43 17.45
N THR A 410 -34.57 -50.14 17.38
CA THR A 410 -35.39 -50.19 16.15
C THR A 410 -36.10 -48.87 15.86
N LYS A 411 -36.70 -48.26 16.88
CA LYS A 411 -37.46 -47.02 16.73
C LYS A 411 -36.58 -45.81 16.37
N PRO A 412 -35.44 -45.54 17.06
CA PRO A 412 -34.54 -44.46 16.67
C PRO A 412 -33.98 -44.60 15.24
N ILE A 413 -33.67 -45.84 14.81
CA ILE A 413 -33.25 -46.13 13.43
C ILE A 413 -34.36 -45.78 12.43
N GLY A 414 -35.59 -46.18 12.74
CA GLY A 414 -36.75 -45.88 11.90
C GLY A 414 -36.97 -44.38 11.75
N GLU A 415 -36.84 -43.62 12.83
CA GLU A 415 -36.96 -42.16 12.84
C GLU A 415 -35.83 -41.50 12.02
N LEU A 416 -34.57 -41.92 12.18
CA LEU A 416 -33.44 -41.41 11.39
C LEU A 416 -33.60 -41.67 9.89
N ILE A 417 -34.01 -42.89 9.50
CA ILE A 417 -34.22 -43.26 8.09
C ILE A 417 -35.37 -42.44 7.51
N GLN A 418 -36.45 -42.24 8.27
CA GLN A 418 -37.60 -41.46 7.82
C GLN A 418 -37.22 -39.98 7.62
N ASP A 419 -36.44 -39.40 8.52
CA ASP A 419 -35.94 -38.03 8.40
C ASP A 419 -34.96 -37.86 7.23
N ALA A 420 -34.05 -38.82 7.02
CA ALA A 420 -33.12 -38.82 5.89
C ALA A 420 -33.84 -38.94 4.53
N VAL A 421 -34.91 -39.75 4.46
CA VAL A 421 -35.75 -39.90 3.26
C VAL A 421 -36.62 -38.68 2.99
N LEU A 422 -37.01 -37.93 4.04
CA LEU A 422 -37.76 -36.67 3.89
C LEU A 422 -36.84 -35.51 3.50
N GLY A 423 -35.61 -35.44 4.04
CA GLY A 423 -34.61 -34.44 3.66
C GLY A 423 -34.15 -34.55 2.21
N THR A 424 -34.06 -35.77 1.66
CA THR A 424 -33.71 -36.02 0.24
C THR A 424 -34.86 -35.78 -0.75
N LYS A 425 -36.06 -35.45 -0.28
CA LYS A 425 -37.23 -35.11 -1.11
C LYS A 425 -37.56 -33.61 -1.11
N LEU A 426 -36.73 -32.79 -0.47
CA LEU A 426 -36.89 -31.34 -0.37
C LEU A 426 -35.77 -30.55 -1.10
N GLU A 427 -34.97 -31.22 -1.93
CA GLU A 427 -34.38 -30.63 -3.14
C GLU A 427 -35.37 -30.76 -4.32
#